data_AF-A0A2T9ZYM9-F1
#
_entry.id   AF-A0A2T9ZYM9-F1
#
_cell.length_a   1.000
_cell.length_b   1.000
_cell.length_c   1.000
_cell.angle_alpha   90.00
_cell.angle_beta   90.00
_cell.angle_gamma   90.00
#
_symmetry.space_group_name_H-M   'P 1'
#
loop_
_entity.id
_entity.type
_entity.pdbx_description
1 polymer ?
#
loop_
_entity_poly.entity_id
_entity_poly.type
_entity_poly.pdbx_seq_one_letter_code
_entity_poly.pdbx_strand_id
1 'polypeptide(L)'
;MEELIQEYTDQAKNGFYSVHLSEISKKGNQAFTTSDIHNQKGVLLARKGVNIDQGVRQQLIKHKLLKPLDNHIGLEHQADTQTLINEFRRLLDNYPDMHAVNEALNFGPEFEKLLQLEKLHPLITQKLTVLETQMRSEFEKSIFAAWFSTMIAREMGLSMNERRDTLVAALIHDIGLLHLDPDIICSNRKLSAEEWRTVRAHVIVGKIIADSIPGIYPEISRAVIEHHEDCFGAGYPLALNEKQLGIPGKIINMTDSIHSIRVKSFSNSQRTLGDIKPYLQLNPTTNGYEVYRATMSIIKKSGLRPVRLRPDDCPKDYAKNLGKQIDILGEAKQALDDIHENLLELRDRIDQHDVKQLSAMAAITNRICSTIDESGLLSSEIAEWLQKERVLSDVDEQVMGEFNEIELLIKELTWQIRNTVRMFHSYNDSDTTQDTMMMEQIVTSIQSIQDIFDRLS
;
A
#
# COMPACT_ATOMS: atom_id res chain seq x y z
N MET A 1 -9.92 -16.57 11.18
CA MET A 1 -9.89 -15.18 11.67
C MET A 1 -9.49 -15.14 13.13
N GLU A 2 -10.16 -15.86 14.04
CA GLU A 2 -9.74 -15.93 15.45
C GLU A 2 -8.35 -16.56 15.63
N GLU A 3 -7.98 -17.60 14.88
CA GLU A 3 -6.61 -18.15 14.88
C GLU A 3 -5.57 -17.19 14.31
N LEU A 4 -5.84 -16.53 13.16
CA LEU A 4 -4.97 -15.48 12.60
C LEU A 4 -4.83 -14.29 13.55
N ILE A 5 -5.93 -13.83 14.16
CA ILE A 5 -5.91 -12.80 15.20
C ILE A 5 -5.10 -13.28 16.38
N GLN A 6 -5.29 -14.51 16.87
CA GLN A 6 -4.54 -15.06 17.98
C GLN A 6 -3.05 -15.20 17.65
N GLU A 7 -2.70 -15.65 16.46
CA GLU A 7 -1.33 -15.78 15.96
C GLU A 7 -0.65 -14.42 15.78
N TYR A 8 -1.32 -13.42 15.19
CA TYR A 8 -0.81 -12.05 15.09
C TYR A 8 -0.76 -11.34 16.43
N THR A 9 -1.71 -11.59 17.34
CA THR A 9 -1.71 -11.05 18.70
C THR A 9 -0.64 -11.74 19.56
N ASP A 10 -0.34 -13.01 19.28
CA ASP A 10 0.68 -13.80 19.95
C ASP A 10 2.09 -13.51 19.42
N GLN A 11 2.24 -13.16 18.14
CA GLN A 11 3.47 -12.60 17.57
C GLN A 11 3.69 -11.14 18.02
N ALA A 12 2.60 -10.36 18.13
CA ALA A 12 2.61 -9.03 18.77
C ALA A 12 2.83 -9.09 20.30
N LYS A 13 2.91 -10.28 20.92
CA LYS A 13 3.45 -10.42 22.29
C LYS A 13 4.92 -10.00 22.37
N ASN A 14 5.60 -9.81 21.24
CA ASN A 14 6.80 -8.99 21.18
C ASN A 14 6.39 -7.53 21.02
N GLY A 15 6.19 -6.82 22.14
CA GLY A 15 5.69 -5.45 22.16
C GLY A 15 6.59 -4.43 21.45
N PHE A 16 6.60 -4.40 20.12
CA PHE A 16 7.37 -3.43 19.34
C PHE A 16 6.84 -2.01 19.52
N TYR A 17 5.55 -1.85 19.85
CA TYR A 17 5.05 -0.55 20.28
C TYR A 17 5.79 -0.04 21.53
N SER A 18 6.15 -0.92 22.47
CA SER A 18 6.96 -0.53 23.62
C SER A 18 8.40 -0.14 23.24
N VAL A 19 8.95 -0.66 22.13
CA VAL A 19 10.24 -0.21 21.57
C VAL A 19 10.11 1.25 21.18
N HIS A 20 9.14 1.58 20.32
CA HIS A 20 8.88 2.94 19.87
C HIS A 20 8.69 3.92 21.03
N LEU A 21 7.94 3.52 22.07
CA LEU A 21 7.74 4.33 23.27
C LEU A 21 9.05 4.53 24.06
N SER A 22 9.85 3.47 24.23
CA SER A 22 11.11 3.56 24.97
C SER A 22 12.19 4.40 24.28
N GLU A 23 12.07 4.56 22.95
CA GLU A 23 13.03 5.28 22.13
C GLU A 23 12.56 6.68 21.73
N ILE A 24 11.33 7.06 22.06
CA ILE A 24 10.75 8.34 21.63
C ILE A 24 11.50 9.55 22.21
N SER A 25 12.10 9.38 23.40
CA SER A 25 12.98 10.36 24.05
C SER A 25 14.22 10.69 23.24
N LYS A 26 14.76 9.73 22.46
CA LYS A 26 15.90 9.95 21.57
C LYS A 26 15.57 10.92 20.42
N LYS A 27 14.28 11.13 20.15
CA LYS A 27 13.76 11.99 19.06
C LYS A 27 13.02 13.23 19.60
N GLY A 28 13.22 13.58 20.87
CA GLY A 28 12.76 14.86 21.43
C GLY A 28 11.32 14.89 21.95
N ASN A 29 10.68 13.74 22.17
CA ASN A 29 9.37 13.64 22.85
C ASN A 29 9.45 12.61 23.98
N GLN A 30 8.60 12.67 25.01
CA GLN A 30 8.65 11.72 26.13
C GLN A 30 7.36 10.93 26.26
N ALA A 31 7.49 9.62 26.46
CA ALA A 31 6.40 8.75 26.86
C ALA A 31 6.45 8.49 28.38
N PHE A 32 5.30 8.57 29.04
CA PHE A 32 5.17 8.34 30.48
C PHE A 32 3.90 7.55 30.81
N THR A 33 3.86 6.95 32.00
CA THR A 33 2.68 6.24 32.49
C THR A 33 1.61 7.20 33.01
N THR A 34 0.38 7.11 32.51
CA THR A 34 -0.77 7.92 32.99
C THR A 34 -1.47 7.32 34.21
N SER A 35 -1.18 6.04 34.50
CA SER A 35 -1.70 5.28 35.63
C SER A 35 -0.73 4.17 36.04
N ASP A 36 -0.94 3.58 37.22
CA ASP A 36 -0.17 2.43 37.65
C ASP A 36 -0.42 1.22 36.75
N ILE A 37 0.67 0.60 36.28
CA ILE A 37 0.62 -0.57 35.42
C ILE A 37 0.81 -1.83 36.27
N HIS A 38 -0.15 -2.75 36.18
CA HIS A 38 -0.14 -4.02 36.88
C HIS A 38 -0.15 -5.19 35.91
N ASN A 39 0.42 -6.33 36.31
CA ASN A 39 0.22 -7.60 35.59
C ASN A 39 -1.13 -8.25 35.96
N GLN A 40 -1.50 -9.33 35.27
CA GLN A 40 -2.73 -10.09 35.54
C GLN A 40 -2.83 -10.66 36.98
N LYS A 41 -1.72 -10.77 37.70
CA LYS A 41 -1.68 -11.22 39.11
C LYS A 41 -1.78 -10.04 40.10
N GLY A 42 -1.98 -8.82 39.62
CA GLY A 42 -2.07 -7.62 40.45
C GLY A 42 -0.72 -7.07 40.95
N VAL A 43 0.41 -7.55 40.42
CA VAL A 43 1.73 -7.01 40.79
C VAL A 43 1.98 -5.71 40.05
N LEU A 44 2.35 -4.66 40.78
CA LEU A 44 2.74 -3.36 40.24
C LEU A 44 4.07 -3.48 39.48
N LEU A 45 4.06 -3.09 38.20
CA LEU A 45 5.22 -3.11 37.31
C LEU A 45 5.82 -1.71 37.09
N ALA A 46 4.97 -0.69 37.00
CA ALA A 46 5.37 0.70 36.86
C ALA A 46 4.36 1.62 37.56
N ARG A 47 4.85 2.61 38.29
CA ARG A 47 4.00 3.65 38.91
C ARG A 47 3.56 4.67 37.87
N LYS A 48 2.44 5.34 38.11
CA LYS A 48 2.00 6.54 37.40
C LYS A 48 3.09 7.62 37.41
N GLY A 49 3.27 8.30 36.27
CA GLY A 49 4.20 9.42 36.07
C GLY A 49 5.64 9.00 35.77
N VAL A 50 5.91 7.71 35.59
CA VAL A 50 7.25 7.20 35.26
C VAL A 50 7.46 7.23 33.75
N ASN A 51 8.62 7.71 33.31
CA ASN A 51 9.01 7.71 31.90
C ASN A 51 9.22 6.27 31.41
N ILE A 52 8.71 5.97 30.21
CA ILE A 52 8.91 4.69 29.55
C ILE A 52 10.31 4.73 28.91
N ASP A 53 11.32 4.25 29.62
CA ASP A 53 12.67 4.04 29.08
C ASP A 53 12.92 2.55 28.78
N GLN A 54 14.14 2.19 28.38
CA GLN A 54 14.48 0.79 28.11
C GLN A 54 14.36 -0.11 29.35
N GLY A 55 14.61 0.41 30.56
CA GLY A 55 14.50 -0.35 31.80
C GLY A 55 13.04 -0.67 32.14
N VAL A 56 12.16 0.33 32.08
CA VAL A 56 10.71 0.16 32.27
C VAL A 56 10.16 -0.78 31.20
N ARG A 57 10.55 -0.60 29.93
CA ARG A 57 10.19 -1.52 28.85
C ARG A 57 10.57 -2.97 29.17
N GLN A 58 11.82 -3.23 29.57
CA GLN A 58 12.29 -4.57 29.91
C GLN A 58 11.49 -5.20 31.06
N GLN A 59 10.99 -4.37 31.99
CA GLN A 59 10.11 -4.84 33.05
C GLN A 59 8.72 -5.19 32.53
N LEU A 60 8.13 -4.36 31.67
CA LEU A 60 6.78 -4.56 31.15
C LEU A 60 6.66 -5.81 30.27
N ILE A 61 7.59 -6.02 29.34
CA ILE A 61 7.51 -7.11 28.35
C ILE A 61 7.64 -8.51 28.97
N LYS A 62 8.15 -8.62 30.20
CA LYS A 62 8.25 -9.89 30.94
C LYS A 62 6.91 -10.39 31.48
N HIS A 63 5.86 -9.58 31.38
CA HIS A 63 4.59 -9.85 32.04
C HIS A 63 3.39 -9.59 31.12
N LYS A 64 2.35 -10.43 31.25
CA LYS A 64 1.03 -10.12 30.69
C LYS A 64 0.38 -9.01 31.53
N LEU A 65 0.11 -7.87 30.90
CA LEU A 65 -0.50 -6.71 31.56
C LEU A 65 -1.99 -6.94 31.84
N LEU A 66 -2.51 -6.30 32.90
CA LEU A 66 -3.93 -6.37 33.26
C LEU A 66 -4.82 -5.66 32.23
N LYS A 67 -4.35 -4.54 31.67
CA LYS A 67 -4.96 -3.82 30.54
C LYS A 67 -3.89 -3.61 29.46
N PRO A 68 -4.29 -3.41 28.19
CA PRO A 68 -3.34 -3.09 27.12
C PRO A 68 -2.44 -1.90 27.48
N LEU A 69 -1.17 -1.96 27.06
CA LEU A 69 -0.17 -0.95 27.38
C LEU A 69 -0.66 0.46 26.99
N ASP A 70 -1.26 0.57 25.81
CA ASP A 70 -1.80 1.79 25.20
C ASP A 70 -2.69 2.59 26.15
N ASN A 71 -3.46 1.92 27.00
CA ASN A 71 -4.38 2.55 27.97
C ASN A 71 -3.66 3.23 29.14
N HIS A 72 -2.35 3.02 29.26
CA HIS A 72 -1.51 3.53 30.33
C HIS A 72 -0.49 4.56 29.85
N ILE A 73 -0.48 4.94 28.57
CA ILE A 73 0.55 5.81 28.01
C ILE A 73 0.04 7.24 27.88
N GLY A 74 0.90 8.18 28.22
CA GLY A 74 0.81 9.58 27.88
C GLY A 74 2.06 9.99 27.12
N LEU A 75 1.92 10.99 26.26
CA LEU A 75 3.02 11.61 25.53
C LEU A 75 3.08 13.09 25.92
N GLU A 76 4.29 13.61 26.11
CA GLU A 76 4.53 15.02 26.46
C GLU A 76 4.03 15.96 25.37
N HIS A 77 4.33 15.63 24.12
CA HIS A 77 3.75 16.27 22.94
C HIS A 77 2.84 15.29 22.23
N GLN A 78 1.67 15.74 21.80
CA GLN A 78 0.71 14.95 21.02
C GLN A 78 0.40 15.64 19.70
N ALA A 79 0.34 14.85 18.63
CA ALA A 79 -0.22 15.27 17.36
C ALA A 79 -1.70 15.62 17.56
N ASP A 80 -2.00 16.90 17.41
CA ASP A 80 -3.37 17.40 17.42
C ASP A 80 -3.81 17.79 16.00
N THR A 81 -5.02 18.31 15.88
CA THR A 81 -5.54 18.82 14.60
C THR A 81 -4.59 19.83 13.94
N GLN A 82 -3.93 20.70 14.73
CA GLN A 82 -3.01 21.69 14.18
C GLN A 82 -1.73 21.04 13.66
N THR A 83 -1.22 20.00 14.32
CA THR A 83 -0.13 19.17 13.79
C THR A 83 -0.48 18.59 12.44
N LEU A 84 -1.68 18.01 12.28
CA LEU A 84 -2.13 17.42 11.00
C LEU A 84 -2.26 18.48 9.90
N ILE A 85 -2.82 19.66 10.21
CA ILE A 85 -2.94 20.77 9.25
C ILE A 85 -1.56 21.29 8.85
N ASN A 86 -0.64 21.45 9.81
CA ASN A 86 0.72 21.90 9.53
C ASN A 86 1.47 20.89 8.66
N GLU A 87 1.28 19.60 8.91
CA GLU A 87 1.85 18.54 8.07
C GLU A 87 1.28 18.59 6.66
N PHE A 88 -0.04 18.69 6.53
CA PHE A 88 -0.70 18.82 5.24
C PHE A 88 -0.15 19.98 4.43
N ARG A 89 -0.02 21.17 5.03
CA ARG A 89 0.56 22.35 4.38
C ARG A 89 2.02 22.11 3.98
N ARG A 90 2.82 21.48 4.86
CA ARG A 90 4.20 21.11 4.55
C ARG A 90 4.28 20.16 3.34
N LEU A 91 3.36 19.20 3.23
CA LEU A 91 3.30 18.33 2.05
C LEU A 91 3.00 19.13 0.79
N LEU A 92 2.05 20.07 0.82
CA LEU A 92 1.79 20.93 -0.34
C LEU A 92 3.01 21.78 -0.71
N ASP A 93 3.72 22.33 0.27
CA ASP A 93 4.93 23.14 0.04
C ASP A 93 6.07 22.31 -0.56
N ASN A 94 6.25 21.08 -0.08
CA ASN A 94 7.32 20.18 -0.53
C ASN A 94 7.02 19.52 -1.88
N TYR A 95 5.74 19.45 -2.28
CA TYR A 95 5.28 18.69 -3.43
C TYR A 95 4.40 19.56 -4.35
N PRO A 96 5.00 20.24 -5.34
CA PRO A 96 4.29 21.17 -6.23
C PRO A 96 3.13 20.52 -7.00
N ASP A 97 3.22 19.22 -7.29
CA ASP A 97 2.15 18.47 -7.95
C ASP A 97 0.93 18.28 -7.04
N MET A 98 1.14 18.00 -5.75
CA MET A 98 0.06 17.98 -4.76
C MET A 98 -0.56 19.36 -4.58
N HIS A 99 0.26 20.41 -4.51
CA HIS A 99 -0.23 21.79 -4.45
C HIS A 99 -1.10 22.13 -5.67
N ALA A 100 -0.66 21.79 -6.88
CA ALA A 100 -1.42 22.02 -8.10
C ALA A 100 -2.79 21.31 -8.10
N VAL A 101 -2.84 20.04 -7.66
CA VAL A 101 -4.10 19.32 -7.48
C VAL A 101 -5.00 20.02 -6.45
N ASN A 102 -4.44 20.38 -5.31
CA ASN A 102 -5.21 21.01 -4.22
C ASN A 102 -5.85 22.34 -4.64
N GLU A 103 -5.07 23.20 -5.30
CA GLU A 103 -5.51 24.52 -5.78
C GLU A 103 -6.58 24.39 -6.86
N ALA A 104 -6.36 23.53 -7.85
CA ALA A 104 -7.29 23.36 -8.97
C ALA A 104 -8.69 22.86 -8.53
N LEU A 105 -8.74 22.06 -7.46
CA LEU A 105 -10.00 21.57 -6.88
C LEU A 105 -10.52 22.43 -5.71
N ASN A 106 -9.79 23.48 -5.33
CA ASN A 106 -10.04 24.33 -4.17
C ASN A 106 -10.37 23.50 -2.91
N PHE A 107 -9.57 22.47 -2.63
CA PHE A 107 -9.90 21.47 -1.62
C PHE A 107 -9.31 21.77 -0.24
N GLY A 108 -8.19 22.51 -0.16
CA GLY A 108 -7.51 22.83 1.09
C GLY A 108 -8.42 23.34 2.21
N PRO A 109 -9.26 24.37 1.99
CA PRO A 109 -10.17 24.88 3.02
C PRO A 109 -11.20 23.85 3.51
N GLU A 110 -11.70 22.98 2.62
CA GLU A 110 -12.64 21.92 3.01
C GLU A 110 -11.94 20.83 3.83
N PHE A 111 -10.73 20.44 3.43
CA PHE A 111 -9.94 19.44 4.13
C PHE A 111 -9.53 19.91 5.54
N GLU A 112 -9.04 21.13 5.68
CA GLU A 112 -8.72 21.71 6.99
C GLU A 112 -9.97 21.81 7.89
N LYS A 113 -11.11 22.20 7.32
CA LYS A 113 -12.39 22.24 8.06
C LYS A 113 -12.80 20.85 8.54
N LEU A 114 -12.64 19.81 7.72
CA LEU A 114 -12.93 18.43 8.11
C LEU A 114 -12.05 17.99 9.28
N LEU A 115 -10.74 18.27 9.22
CA LEU A 115 -9.81 17.99 10.32
C LEU A 115 -10.19 18.73 11.62
N GLN A 116 -10.66 19.98 11.53
CA GLN A 116 -11.10 20.77 12.68
C GLN A 116 -12.40 20.29 13.30
N LEU A 117 -13.32 19.79 12.48
CA LEU A 117 -14.58 19.27 12.97
C LEU A 117 -14.41 17.89 13.63
N GLU A 118 -13.34 17.16 13.32
CA GLU A 118 -13.09 15.87 13.93
C GLU A 118 -12.36 15.97 15.26
N LYS A 119 -13.05 15.47 16.30
CA LYS A 119 -12.46 15.28 17.62
C LYS A 119 -11.83 13.91 17.68
N LEU A 120 -10.59 13.81 17.23
CA LEU A 120 -9.83 12.56 17.28
C LEU A 120 -9.74 12.03 18.71
N HIS A 121 -9.98 10.73 18.86
CA HIS A 121 -9.87 10.06 20.15
C HIS A 121 -8.40 10.09 20.65
N PRO A 122 -8.13 10.21 21.96
CA PRO A 122 -6.76 10.24 22.49
C PRO A 122 -5.85 9.07 22.07
N LEU A 123 -6.41 7.88 21.85
CA LEU A 123 -5.64 6.75 21.32
C LEU A 123 -5.21 6.97 19.86
N ILE A 124 -6.02 7.65 19.04
CA ILE A 124 -5.64 7.99 17.67
C ILE A 124 -4.52 9.02 17.70
N THR A 125 -4.68 10.11 18.46
CA THR A 125 -3.64 11.14 18.58
C THR A 125 -2.35 10.54 19.13
N GLN A 126 -2.41 9.66 20.13
CA GLN A 126 -1.26 8.92 20.64
C GLN A 126 -0.56 8.10 19.55
N LYS A 127 -1.30 7.32 18.75
CA LYS A 127 -0.70 6.51 17.67
C LYS A 127 -0.08 7.38 16.58
N LEU A 128 -0.78 8.40 16.13
CA LEU A 128 -0.28 9.36 15.15
C LEU A 128 0.98 10.08 15.64
N THR A 129 1.05 10.43 16.92
CA THR A 129 2.25 11.04 17.52
C THR A 129 3.46 10.11 17.48
N VAL A 130 3.25 8.83 17.82
CA VAL A 130 4.34 7.84 17.76
C VAL A 130 4.75 7.60 16.32
N LEU A 131 3.79 7.55 15.38
CA LEU A 131 4.07 7.46 13.93
C LEU A 131 4.90 8.66 13.47
N GLU A 132 4.47 9.89 13.79
CA GLU A 132 5.16 11.15 13.46
C GLU A 132 6.61 11.14 13.94
N THR A 133 6.82 10.73 15.19
CA THR A 133 8.14 10.77 15.82
C THR A 133 9.03 9.63 15.33
N GLN A 134 8.50 8.40 15.26
CA GLN A 134 9.31 7.21 15.02
C GLN A 134 9.40 6.80 13.56
N MET A 135 8.34 7.00 12.80
CA MET A 135 8.12 6.49 11.43
C MET A 135 7.59 7.60 10.53
N ARG A 136 8.40 8.64 10.36
CA ARG A 136 8.03 9.90 9.72
C ARG A 136 7.42 9.73 8.32
N SER A 137 7.96 8.82 7.51
CA SER A 137 7.43 8.50 6.17
C SER A 137 5.99 7.99 6.21
N GLU A 138 5.67 7.13 7.18
CA GLU A 138 4.33 6.57 7.34
C GLU A 138 3.33 7.58 7.91
N PHE A 139 3.82 8.54 8.70
CA PHE A 139 3.00 9.69 9.10
C PHE A 139 2.66 10.58 7.91
N GLU A 140 3.64 10.92 7.07
CA GLU A 140 3.41 11.69 5.84
C GLU A 140 2.46 10.95 4.87
N LYS A 141 2.63 9.63 4.74
CA LYS A 141 1.71 8.75 4.01
C LYS A 141 0.28 8.83 4.57
N SER A 142 0.11 8.83 5.89
CA SER A 142 -1.21 8.93 6.52
C SER A 142 -1.91 10.25 6.19
N ILE A 143 -1.18 11.36 6.15
CA ILE A 143 -1.73 12.67 5.77
C ILE A 143 -2.05 12.72 4.28
N PHE A 144 -1.16 12.21 3.43
CA PHE A 144 -1.43 12.07 1.99
C PHE A 144 -2.69 11.23 1.74
N ALA A 145 -2.79 10.09 2.43
CA ALA A 145 -3.91 9.17 2.32
C ALA A 145 -5.21 9.84 2.72
N ALA A 146 -5.22 10.56 3.84
CA ALA A 146 -6.39 11.31 4.30
C ALA A 146 -6.79 12.40 3.30
N TRP A 147 -5.85 13.21 2.83
CA TRP A 147 -6.13 14.28 1.86
C TRP A 147 -6.71 13.74 0.56
N PHE A 148 -6.06 12.76 -0.06
CA PHE A 148 -6.46 12.28 -1.38
C PHE A 148 -7.70 11.37 -1.31
N SER A 149 -7.82 10.51 -0.29
CA SER A 149 -9.01 9.67 -0.09
C SER A 149 -10.26 10.50 0.13
N THR A 150 -10.19 11.55 0.96
CA THR A 150 -11.34 12.44 1.18
C THR A 150 -11.68 13.25 -0.08
N MET A 151 -10.69 13.60 -0.89
CA MET A 151 -10.91 14.24 -2.19
C MET A 151 -11.63 13.30 -3.17
N ILE A 152 -11.23 12.03 -3.23
CA ILE A 152 -11.92 10.99 -4.01
C ILE A 152 -13.36 10.81 -3.51
N ALA A 153 -13.56 10.69 -2.19
CA ALA A 153 -14.89 10.58 -1.59
C ALA A 153 -15.80 11.78 -1.93
N ARG A 154 -15.25 12.99 -1.95
CA ARG A 154 -15.95 14.21 -2.41
C ARG A 154 -16.34 14.13 -3.88
N GLU A 155 -15.41 13.74 -4.73
CA GLU A 155 -15.64 13.61 -6.19
C GLU A 155 -16.69 12.52 -6.50
N MET A 156 -16.75 11.47 -5.69
CA MET A 156 -17.80 10.43 -5.74
C MET A 156 -19.16 10.90 -5.22
N GLY A 157 -19.24 12.09 -4.61
CA GLY A 157 -20.48 12.63 -4.06
C GLY A 157 -20.89 12.04 -2.70
N LEU A 158 -19.95 11.41 -1.97
CA LEU A 158 -20.23 10.86 -0.65
C LEU A 158 -20.61 11.97 0.35
N SER A 159 -21.46 11.62 1.30
CA SER A 159 -21.95 12.52 2.35
C SER A 159 -20.81 13.03 3.26
N MET A 160 -21.08 14.10 4.01
CA MET A 160 -20.11 14.62 4.98
C MET A 160 -19.66 13.57 5.99
N ASN A 161 -20.55 12.69 6.45
CA ASN A 161 -20.19 11.65 7.41
C ASN A 161 -19.31 10.58 6.77
N GLU A 162 -19.64 10.11 5.57
CA GLU A 162 -18.81 9.14 4.84
C GLU A 162 -17.41 9.72 4.50
N ARG A 163 -17.34 11.02 4.20
CA ARG A 163 -16.05 11.73 4.00
C ARG A 163 -15.22 11.77 5.29
N ARG A 164 -15.86 11.96 6.45
CA ARG A 164 -15.20 11.95 7.76
C ARG A 164 -14.72 10.57 8.15
N ASP A 165 -15.53 9.55 7.95
CA ASP A 165 -15.15 8.16 8.22
C ASP A 165 -13.98 7.75 7.31
N THR A 166 -14.02 8.13 6.03
CA THR A 166 -12.91 7.92 5.08
C THR A 166 -11.65 8.66 5.53
N LEU A 167 -11.77 9.92 5.99
CA LEU A 167 -10.64 10.69 6.51
C LEU A 167 -9.99 10.00 7.71
N VAL A 168 -10.78 9.59 8.69
CA VAL A 168 -10.26 8.96 9.91
C VAL A 168 -9.65 7.60 9.59
N ALA A 169 -10.31 6.78 8.77
CA ALA A 169 -9.78 5.49 8.33
C ALA A 169 -8.46 5.64 7.59
N ALA A 170 -8.36 6.61 6.66
CA ALA A 170 -7.14 6.87 5.93
C ALA A 170 -6.00 7.38 6.82
N LEU A 171 -6.29 8.22 7.83
CA LEU A 171 -5.28 8.65 8.81
C LEU A 171 -4.71 7.47 9.60
N ILE A 172 -5.51 6.42 9.84
CA ILE A 172 -5.11 5.33 10.74
C ILE A 172 -4.87 3.99 10.04
N HIS A 173 -4.95 3.90 8.71
CA HIS A 173 -4.89 2.62 7.99
C HIS A 173 -3.63 1.79 8.34
N ASP A 174 -2.50 2.47 8.57
CA ASP A 174 -1.20 1.86 8.84
C ASP A 174 -0.76 1.88 10.31
N ILE A 175 -1.60 2.26 11.27
CA ILE A 175 -1.18 2.30 12.70
C ILE A 175 -0.79 0.92 13.25
N GLY A 176 -1.19 -0.15 12.56
CA GLY A 176 -0.77 -1.51 12.89
C GLY A 176 0.73 -1.74 12.73
N LEU A 177 1.42 -0.97 11.86
CA LEU A 177 2.86 -1.07 11.66
C LEU A 177 3.67 -0.81 12.94
N LEU A 178 3.14 0.03 13.85
CA LEU A 178 3.75 0.34 15.14
C LEU A 178 3.91 -0.87 16.08
N HIS A 179 3.29 -1.99 15.75
CA HIS A 179 3.37 -3.23 16.53
C HIS A 179 4.16 -4.33 15.84
N LEU A 180 4.76 -4.03 14.70
CA LEU A 180 5.62 -4.95 13.96
C LEU A 180 7.09 -4.61 14.17
N ASP A 181 7.97 -5.56 13.82
CA ASP A 181 9.40 -5.41 14.01
C ASP A 181 9.96 -4.26 13.15
N PRO A 182 10.50 -3.18 13.76
CA PRO A 182 11.04 -2.06 13.00
C PRO A 182 12.23 -2.45 12.10
N ASP A 183 12.97 -3.51 12.41
CA ASP A 183 14.06 -3.99 11.55
C ASP A 183 13.54 -4.60 10.23
N ILE A 184 12.29 -5.11 10.24
CA ILE A 184 11.57 -5.57 9.06
C ILE A 184 10.91 -4.38 8.35
N ILE A 185 10.19 -3.53 9.08
CA ILE A 185 9.40 -2.45 8.47
C ILE A 185 10.28 -1.37 7.85
N CYS A 186 11.40 -1.01 8.49
CA CYS A 186 12.32 0.02 8.00
C CYS A 186 13.41 -0.55 7.07
N SER A 187 13.26 -1.78 6.60
CA SER A 187 14.30 -2.47 5.83
C SER A 187 14.37 -1.99 4.38
N ASN A 188 15.58 -1.69 3.89
CA ASN A 188 15.83 -1.37 2.48
C ASN A 188 16.19 -2.60 1.63
N ARG A 189 16.19 -3.82 2.21
CA ARG A 189 16.50 -5.06 1.49
C ARG A 189 15.23 -5.77 1.01
N LYS A 190 15.41 -6.78 0.16
CA LYS A 190 14.34 -7.74 -0.16
C LYS A 190 13.96 -8.49 1.13
N LEU A 191 12.66 -8.50 1.44
CA LEU A 191 12.10 -9.27 2.54
C LEU A 191 11.88 -10.73 2.12
N SER A 192 12.03 -11.65 3.06
CA SER A 192 11.66 -13.05 2.88
C SER A 192 10.13 -13.21 2.80
N ALA A 193 9.66 -14.37 2.35
CA ALA A 193 8.22 -14.68 2.33
C ALA A 193 7.61 -14.61 3.75
N GLU A 194 8.33 -15.08 4.77
CA GLU A 194 7.90 -15.02 6.17
C GLU A 194 7.82 -13.59 6.68
N GLU A 195 8.83 -12.76 6.40
CA GLU A 195 8.81 -11.34 6.77
C GLU A 195 7.66 -10.59 6.10
N TRP A 196 7.37 -10.90 4.83
CA TRP A 196 6.20 -10.38 4.14
C TRP A 196 4.89 -10.80 4.81
N ARG A 197 4.77 -12.06 5.27
CA ARG A 197 3.60 -12.52 6.05
C ARG A 197 3.44 -11.67 7.31
N THR A 198 4.53 -11.37 8.02
CA THR A 198 4.51 -10.47 9.19
C THR A 198 4.11 -9.04 8.82
N VAL A 199 4.60 -8.48 7.71
CA VAL A 199 4.18 -7.15 7.27
C VAL A 199 2.67 -7.10 7.02
N ARG A 200 2.09 -8.11 6.36
CA ARG A 200 0.63 -8.18 6.11
C ARG A 200 -0.23 -8.19 7.37
N ALA A 201 0.34 -8.52 8.53
CA ALA A 201 -0.34 -8.44 9.82
C ALA A 201 -0.89 -7.05 10.15
N HIS A 202 -0.26 -5.98 9.64
CA HIS A 202 -0.54 -4.61 10.10
C HIS A 202 -2.00 -4.22 9.89
N VAL A 203 -2.66 -4.73 8.84
CA VAL A 203 -4.08 -4.44 8.58
C VAL A 203 -4.99 -5.04 9.66
N ILE A 204 -4.64 -6.24 10.16
CA ILE A 204 -5.38 -6.94 11.22
C ILE A 204 -5.14 -6.24 12.54
N VAL A 205 -3.87 -5.95 12.86
CA VAL A 205 -3.49 -5.23 14.08
C VAL A 205 -4.12 -3.83 14.10
N GLY A 206 -4.10 -3.13 12.97
CA GLY A 206 -4.73 -1.83 12.77
C GLY A 206 -6.22 -1.88 13.05
N LYS A 207 -6.93 -2.89 12.52
CA LYS A 207 -8.35 -3.12 12.82
C LYS A 207 -8.61 -3.39 14.30
N ILE A 208 -7.81 -4.24 14.96
CA ILE A 208 -7.96 -4.52 16.39
C ILE A 208 -7.82 -3.24 17.21
N ILE A 209 -6.83 -2.39 16.87
CA ILE A 209 -6.66 -1.09 17.54
C ILE A 209 -7.87 -0.20 17.27
N ALA A 210 -8.33 -0.09 16.01
CA ALA A 210 -9.48 0.72 15.64
C ALA A 210 -10.76 0.28 16.38
N ASP A 211 -11.04 -1.02 16.44
CA ASP A 211 -12.19 -1.60 17.15
C ASP A 211 -12.12 -1.38 18.67
N SER A 212 -10.91 -1.22 19.24
CA SER A 212 -10.74 -0.96 20.67
C SER A 212 -11.02 0.49 21.08
N ILE A 213 -11.17 1.40 20.12
CA ILE A 213 -11.35 2.82 20.37
C ILE A 213 -12.84 3.14 20.60
N PRO A 214 -13.22 3.65 21.78
CA PRO A 214 -14.60 4.06 22.04
C PRO A 214 -15.09 5.13 21.06
N GLY A 215 -16.24 4.89 20.44
CA GLY A 215 -16.88 5.85 19.54
C GLY A 215 -16.41 5.80 18.09
N ILE A 216 -15.51 4.88 17.72
CA ILE A 216 -15.18 4.62 16.32
C ILE A 216 -16.29 3.82 15.65
N TYR A 217 -16.72 4.27 14.47
CA TYR A 217 -17.72 3.57 13.66
C TYR A 217 -17.10 2.30 13.04
N PRO A 218 -17.85 1.17 12.98
CA PRO A 218 -17.36 -0.09 12.40
C PRO A 218 -16.81 0.04 10.97
N GLU A 219 -17.36 0.97 10.19
CA GLU A 219 -16.96 1.29 8.83
C GLU A 219 -15.51 1.78 8.75
N ILE A 220 -15.04 2.49 9.77
CA ILE A 220 -13.65 2.97 9.85
C ILE A 220 -12.71 1.78 10.04
N SER A 221 -12.96 0.92 11.04
CA SER A 221 -12.11 -0.23 11.31
C SER A 221 -12.19 -1.29 10.20
N ARG A 222 -13.32 -1.37 9.50
CA ARG A 222 -13.48 -2.15 8.27
C ARG A 222 -12.57 -1.62 7.16
N ALA A 223 -12.57 -0.32 6.90
CA ALA A 223 -11.70 0.28 5.90
C ALA A 223 -10.21 0.06 6.21
N VAL A 224 -9.83 0.06 7.51
CA VAL A 224 -8.47 -0.26 7.95
C VAL A 224 -8.07 -1.69 7.63
N ILE A 225 -8.93 -2.70 7.76
CA ILE A 225 -8.54 -4.08 7.36
C ILE A 225 -8.60 -4.29 5.83
N GLU A 226 -9.47 -3.54 5.14
CA GLU A 226 -9.73 -3.70 3.71
C GLU A 226 -8.77 -2.93 2.80
N HIS A 227 -7.90 -2.06 3.34
CA HIS A 227 -7.14 -1.14 2.48
C HIS A 227 -6.07 -1.81 1.59
N HIS A 228 -5.79 -3.11 1.78
CA HIS A 228 -4.97 -3.93 0.89
C HIS A 228 -5.77 -5.01 0.13
N GLU A 229 -7.09 -4.96 0.21
CA GLU A 229 -8.00 -5.76 -0.61
C GLU A 229 -8.25 -5.11 -1.97
N ASP A 230 -8.55 -5.93 -2.99
CA ASP A 230 -8.92 -5.45 -4.32
C ASP A 230 -10.22 -6.09 -4.81
N CYS A 231 -10.84 -5.51 -5.83
CA CYS A 231 -12.16 -5.93 -6.32
C CYS A 231 -12.17 -7.33 -6.95
N PHE A 232 -10.99 -7.91 -7.20
CA PHE A 232 -10.83 -9.24 -7.76
C PHE A 232 -10.64 -10.33 -6.69
N GLY A 233 -10.55 -9.97 -5.40
CA GLY A 233 -10.29 -10.94 -4.32
C GLY A 233 -8.85 -11.44 -4.29
N ALA A 234 -7.93 -10.69 -4.89
CA ALA A 234 -6.50 -11.00 -4.93
C ALA A 234 -5.71 -10.34 -3.78
N GLY A 235 -6.33 -9.36 -3.12
CA GLY A 235 -5.75 -8.67 -1.98
C GLY A 235 -5.77 -9.49 -0.68
N TYR A 236 -5.43 -8.83 0.42
CA TYR A 236 -5.27 -9.47 1.73
C TYR A 236 -5.85 -8.58 2.85
N PRO A 237 -6.24 -9.15 4.01
CA PRO A 237 -6.03 -10.52 4.47
C PRO A 237 -7.22 -11.48 4.27
N LEU A 238 -8.36 -10.97 3.82
CA LEU A 238 -9.65 -11.66 3.70
C LEU A 238 -9.97 -12.10 2.26
N ALA A 239 -9.25 -11.59 1.25
CA ALA A 239 -9.47 -11.90 -0.17
C ALA A 239 -10.90 -11.58 -0.62
N LEU A 240 -11.34 -10.36 -0.34
CA LEU A 240 -12.71 -9.90 -0.60
C LEU A 240 -12.91 -9.51 -2.06
N ASN A 241 -14.06 -9.82 -2.64
CA ASN A 241 -14.42 -9.31 -3.97
C ASN A 241 -15.12 -7.94 -3.92
N GLU A 242 -15.35 -7.34 -5.09
CA GLU A 242 -15.97 -6.03 -5.25
C GLU A 242 -17.26 -5.82 -4.43
N LYS A 243 -18.13 -6.84 -4.34
CA LYS A 243 -19.42 -6.74 -3.64
C LYS A 243 -19.27 -6.81 -2.12
N GLN A 244 -18.15 -7.36 -1.64
CA GLN A 244 -17.85 -7.50 -0.23
C GLN A 244 -17.07 -6.31 0.32
N LEU A 245 -16.41 -5.52 -0.54
CA LEU A 245 -15.59 -4.39 -0.12
C LEU A 245 -16.41 -3.13 0.17
N GLY A 246 -16.08 -2.46 1.28
CA GLY A 246 -16.61 -1.14 1.60
C GLY A 246 -16.01 -0.07 0.70
N ILE A 247 -16.80 0.97 0.41
CA ILE A 247 -16.33 2.10 -0.41
C ILE A 247 -15.07 2.77 0.19
N PRO A 248 -14.98 3.06 1.50
CA PRO A 248 -13.77 3.65 2.06
C PRO A 248 -12.53 2.75 1.91
N GLY A 249 -12.67 1.42 2.07
CA GLY A 249 -11.58 0.48 1.83
C GLY A 249 -11.04 0.54 0.40
N LYS A 250 -11.94 0.58 -0.60
CA LYS A 250 -11.59 0.76 -2.01
C LYS A 250 -10.87 2.08 -2.30
N ILE A 251 -11.35 3.17 -1.70
CA ILE A 251 -10.74 4.51 -1.84
C ILE A 251 -9.34 4.55 -1.24
N ILE A 252 -9.14 3.95 -0.06
CA ILE A 252 -7.84 3.93 0.60
C ILE A 252 -6.88 3.02 -0.17
N ASN A 253 -7.31 1.86 -0.68
CA ASN A 253 -6.45 1.00 -1.52
C ASN A 253 -5.97 1.72 -2.78
N MET A 254 -6.85 2.49 -3.44
CA MET A 254 -6.47 3.35 -4.58
C MET A 254 -5.40 4.36 -4.17
N THR A 255 -5.64 5.06 -3.06
CA THR A 255 -4.76 6.13 -2.59
C THR A 255 -3.40 5.60 -2.14
N ASP A 256 -3.38 4.46 -1.46
CA ASP A 256 -2.17 3.76 -1.04
C ASP A 256 -1.33 3.31 -2.24
N SER A 257 -1.97 2.76 -3.26
CA SER A 257 -1.31 2.37 -4.52
C SER A 257 -0.65 3.58 -5.20
N ILE A 258 -1.36 4.71 -5.28
CA ILE A 258 -0.83 5.96 -5.85
C ILE A 258 0.36 6.48 -5.04
N HIS A 259 0.27 6.47 -3.71
CA HIS A 259 1.37 6.87 -2.84
C HIS A 259 2.60 5.97 -3.05
N SER A 260 2.41 4.65 -3.10
CA SER A 260 3.46 3.66 -3.35
C SER A 260 4.16 3.89 -4.70
N ILE A 261 3.40 4.12 -5.77
CA ILE A 261 3.95 4.46 -7.10
C ILE A 261 4.75 5.76 -7.03
N ARG A 262 4.21 6.79 -6.37
CA ARG A 262 4.87 8.09 -6.22
C ARG A 262 6.22 7.96 -5.51
N VAL A 263 6.26 7.24 -4.39
CA VAL A 263 7.50 7.07 -3.61
C VAL A 263 8.54 6.23 -4.35
N LYS A 264 8.13 5.12 -4.98
CA LYS A 264 9.04 4.17 -5.62
C LYS A 264 9.51 4.61 -7.01
N SER A 265 8.62 5.22 -7.78
CA SER A 265 8.84 5.51 -9.19
C SER A 265 9.01 6.99 -9.48
N PHE A 266 8.47 7.89 -8.65
CA PHE A 266 8.47 9.33 -8.96
C PHE A 266 9.51 10.13 -8.15
N SER A 267 9.75 9.83 -6.87
CA SER A 267 10.58 10.65 -5.97
C SER A 267 12.03 10.93 -6.42
N ASN A 268 12.57 10.16 -7.37
CA ASN A 268 13.90 10.37 -7.97
C ASN A 268 13.84 10.73 -9.46
N SER A 269 12.69 11.19 -9.94
CA SER A 269 12.44 11.57 -11.32
C SER A 269 11.66 12.90 -11.34
N GLN A 270 11.69 13.63 -12.45
CA GLN A 270 10.90 14.87 -12.58
C GLN A 270 9.39 14.58 -12.78
N ARG A 271 8.89 13.41 -12.37
CA ARG A 271 7.50 12.97 -12.54
C ARG A 271 6.58 13.56 -11.48
N THR A 272 5.29 13.57 -11.77
CA THR A 272 4.23 14.20 -10.96
C THR A 272 3.04 13.27 -10.80
N LEU A 273 2.05 13.66 -9.99
CA LEU A 273 0.73 13.02 -9.97
C LEU A 273 0.04 12.96 -11.35
N GLY A 274 0.44 13.78 -12.34
CA GLY A 274 -0.05 13.67 -13.72
C GLY A 274 0.39 12.38 -14.41
N ASP A 275 1.53 11.82 -14.01
CA ASP A 275 2.12 10.59 -14.54
C ASP A 275 1.45 9.31 -14.01
N ILE A 276 0.45 9.44 -13.11
CA ILE A 276 -0.29 8.27 -12.61
C ILE A 276 -1.31 7.74 -13.63
N LYS A 277 -1.67 8.52 -14.66
CA LYS A 277 -2.74 8.16 -15.60
C LYS A 277 -2.52 6.79 -16.27
N PRO A 278 -1.33 6.46 -16.80
CA PRO A 278 -1.11 5.16 -17.44
C PRO A 278 -1.30 4.00 -16.45
N TYR A 279 -0.85 4.16 -15.20
CA TYR A 279 -1.06 3.17 -14.13
C TYR A 279 -2.55 2.94 -13.83
N LEU A 280 -3.33 4.02 -13.76
CA LEU A 280 -4.77 3.93 -13.53
C LEU A 280 -5.49 3.28 -14.72
N GLN A 281 -5.07 3.60 -15.95
CA GLN A 281 -5.67 3.06 -17.18
C GLN A 281 -5.43 1.57 -17.35
N LEU A 282 -4.31 1.03 -16.84
CA LEU A 282 -4.07 -0.42 -16.77
C LEU A 282 -4.97 -1.11 -15.75
N ASN A 283 -5.45 -0.40 -14.74
CA ASN A 283 -6.13 -0.98 -13.59
C ASN A 283 -7.50 -0.30 -13.30
N PRO A 284 -8.40 -0.16 -14.29
CA PRO A 284 -9.62 0.65 -14.15
C PRO A 284 -10.63 0.06 -13.16
N THR A 285 -10.50 -1.23 -12.82
CA THR A 285 -11.47 -1.98 -12.01
C THR A 285 -10.88 -2.56 -10.73
N THR A 286 -9.56 -2.53 -10.53
CA THR A 286 -8.88 -3.08 -9.34
C THR A 286 -9.44 -2.49 -8.04
N ASN A 287 -9.71 -1.19 -8.03
CA ASN A 287 -10.27 -0.47 -6.88
C ASN A 287 -11.78 -0.20 -7.01
N GLY A 288 -12.44 -0.80 -7.99
CA GLY A 288 -13.81 -0.47 -8.36
C GLY A 288 -13.86 0.71 -9.32
N TYR A 289 -14.69 0.58 -10.34
CA TYR A 289 -14.73 1.51 -11.47
C TYR A 289 -15.12 2.94 -11.06
N GLU A 290 -15.95 3.10 -10.03
CA GLU A 290 -16.36 4.42 -9.53
C GLU A 290 -15.20 5.18 -8.88
N VAL A 291 -14.35 4.47 -8.11
CA VAL A 291 -13.15 5.04 -7.49
C VAL A 291 -12.14 5.43 -8.56
N TYR A 292 -11.93 4.58 -9.56
CA TYR A 292 -11.11 4.90 -10.73
C TYR A 292 -11.60 6.17 -11.45
N ARG A 293 -12.90 6.26 -11.76
CA ARG A 293 -13.45 7.43 -12.46
C ARG A 293 -13.29 8.71 -11.65
N ALA A 294 -13.54 8.68 -10.35
CA ALA A 294 -13.35 9.83 -9.47
C ALA A 294 -11.88 10.26 -9.42
N THR A 295 -10.97 9.31 -9.28
CA THR A 295 -9.52 9.56 -9.29
C THR A 295 -9.06 10.18 -10.61
N MET A 296 -9.47 9.61 -11.75
CA MET A 296 -9.15 10.14 -13.07
C MET A 296 -9.75 11.55 -13.29
N SER A 297 -10.95 11.81 -12.76
CA SER A 297 -11.58 13.13 -12.77
C SER A 297 -10.75 14.15 -12.00
N ILE A 298 -10.23 13.80 -10.82
CA ILE A 298 -9.34 14.66 -10.03
C ILE A 298 -8.07 15.01 -10.81
N ILE A 299 -7.39 14.02 -11.37
CA ILE A 299 -6.16 14.25 -12.16
C ILE A 299 -6.46 15.06 -13.43
N LYS A 300 -7.63 14.90 -14.05
CA LYS A 300 -8.03 15.72 -15.20
C LYS A 300 -8.31 17.17 -14.79
N LYS A 301 -9.05 17.38 -13.69
CA LYS A 301 -9.40 18.70 -13.15
C LYS A 301 -8.18 19.47 -12.64
N SER A 302 -7.14 18.77 -12.16
CA SER A 302 -5.89 19.41 -11.73
C SER A 302 -5.11 20.07 -12.86
N GLY A 303 -5.40 19.71 -14.11
CA GLY A 303 -4.64 20.18 -15.27
C GLY A 303 -3.25 19.55 -15.39
N LEU A 304 -2.86 18.67 -14.47
CA LEU A 304 -1.58 17.97 -14.55
C LEU A 304 -1.53 17.08 -15.79
N ARG A 305 -0.40 17.15 -16.48
CA ARG A 305 -0.08 16.31 -17.63
C ARG A 305 1.11 15.43 -17.26
N PRO A 306 1.19 14.18 -17.77
CA PRO A 306 2.40 13.38 -17.66
C PRO A 306 3.61 14.18 -18.11
N VAL A 307 4.70 14.07 -17.38
CA VAL A 307 5.91 14.82 -17.69
C VAL A 307 6.62 14.15 -18.85
N ARG A 308 7.02 14.98 -19.82
CA ARG A 308 7.77 14.56 -21.01
C ARG A 308 9.27 14.59 -20.69
N LEU A 309 9.77 13.49 -20.14
CA LEU A 309 11.18 13.29 -19.82
C LEU A 309 11.98 13.04 -21.09
N ARG A 310 13.07 13.80 -21.27
CA ARG A 310 14.08 13.52 -22.29
C ARG A 310 15.18 12.65 -21.67
N PRO A 311 15.39 11.41 -22.15
CA PRO A 311 16.53 10.60 -21.73
C PRO A 311 17.84 11.23 -22.23
N ASP A 312 18.95 10.95 -21.55
CA ASP A 312 20.30 11.36 -21.97
C ASP A 312 20.74 10.61 -23.26
N ASP A 313 20.16 9.42 -23.49
CA ASP A 313 20.39 8.60 -24.67
C ASP A 313 19.78 9.19 -25.95
N CYS A 314 20.36 8.83 -27.10
CA CYS A 314 19.75 9.12 -28.39
C CYS A 314 18.34 8.49 -28.46
N PRO A 315 17.30 9.20 -28.94
CA PRO A 315 15.93 8.67 -29.02
C PRO A 315 15.82 7.32 -29.76
N LYS A 316 16.71 7.05 -30.72
CA LYS A 316 16.80 5.76 -31.41
C LYS A 316 17.14 4.62 -30.44
N ASP A 317 18.13 4.84 -29.58
CA ASP A 317 18.56 3.84 -28.59
C ASP A 317 17.51 3.68 -27.49
N TYR A 318 16.85 4.77 -27.09
CA TYR A 318 15.73 4.72 -26.15
C TYR A 318 14.56 3.89 -26.70
N ALA A 319 14.12 4.15 -27.94
CA ALA A 319 13.05 3.39 -28.59
C ALA A 319 13.42 1.91 -28.75
N LYS A 320 14.67 1.63 -29.13
CA LYS A 320 15.20 0.25 -29.21
C LYS A 320 15.19 -0.44 -27.85
N ASN A 321 15.51 0.26 -26.77
CA ASN A 321 15.47 -0.28 -25.42
C ASN A 321 14.03 -0.56 -24.96
N LEU A 322 13.08 0.32 -25.27
CA LEU A 322 11.66 0.04 -25.03
C LEU A 322 11.20 -1.20 -25.80
N GLY A 323 11.59 -1.35 -27.07
CA GLY A 323 11.29 -2.55 -27.86
C GLY A 323 11.79 -3.84 -27.19
N LYS A 324 13.04 -3.86 -26.73
CA LYS A 324 13.59 -5.01 -25.98
C LYS A 324 12.81 -5.31 -24.70
N GLN A 325 12.37 -4.28 -23.98
CA GLN A 325 11.57 -4.46 -22.77
C GLN A 325 10.18 -5.03 -23.07
N ILE A 326 9.56 -4.61 -24.19
CA ILE A 326 8.29 -5.16 -24.66
C ILE A 326 8.46 -6.64 -25.07
N ASP A 327 9.54 -7.00 -25.77
CA ASP A 327 9.83 -8.38 -26.12
C ASP A 327 9.94 -9.26 -24.85
N ILE A 328 10.67 -8.79 -23.84
CA ILE A 328 10.81 -9.47 -22.54
C ILE A 328 9.47 -9.58 -21.81
N LEU A 329 8.63 -8.53 -21.87
CA LEU A 329 7.28 -8.55 -21.31
C LEU A 329 6.40 -9.61 -22.01
N GLY A 330 6.53 -9.77 -23.32
CA GLY A 330 5.84 -10.81 -24.09
C GLY A 330 6.26 -12.22 -23.69
N GLU A 331 7.56 -12.45 -23.49
CA GLU A 331 8.08 -13.73 -22.97
C GLU A 331 7.54 -14.02 -21.56
N ALA A 332 7.55 -13.02 -20.67
CA ALA A 332 7.02 -13.16 -19.32
C ALA A 332 5.50 -13.42 -19.31
N LYS A 333 4.75 -12.80 -20.22
CA LYS A 333 3.32 -13.06 -20.40
C LYS A 333 3.07 -14.51 -20.80
N GLN A 334 3.80 -15.04 -21.77
CA GLN A 334 3.62 -16.43 -22.19
C GLN A 334 3.84 -17.40 -21.02
N ALA A 335 4.88 -17.17 -20.22
CA ALA A 335 5.12 -17.97 -19.03
C ALA A 335 4.00 -17.83 -17.97
N LEU A 336 3.38 -16.66 -17.86
CA LEU A 336 2.20 -16.48 -17.00
C LEU A 336 0.96 -17.21 -17.54
N ASP A 337 0.71 -17.17 -18.85
CA ASP A 337 -0.38 -17.92 -19.49
C ASP A 337 -0.23 -19.43 -19.20
N ASP A 338 0.99 -19.96 -19.30
CA ASP A 338 1.28 -21.36 -18.96
C ASP A 338 1.00 -21.66 -17.47
N ILE A 339 1.36 -20.74 -16.55
CA ILE A 339 1.03 -20.88 -15.13
C ILE A 339 -0.49 -20.83 -14.92
N HIS A 340 -1.21 -19.97 -15.63
CA HIS A 340 -2.66 -19.85 -15.50
C HIS A 340 -3.37 -21.17 -15.82
N GLU A 341 -3.05 -21.77 -16.97
CA GLU A 341 -3.62 -23.05 -17.39
C GLU A 341 -3.32 -24.16 -16.38
N ASN A 342 -2.08 -24.25 -15.90
CA ASN A 342 -1.70 -25.22 -14.86
C ASN A 342 -2.47 -25.00 -13.55
N LEU A 343 -2.74 -23.76 -13.14
CA LEU A 343 -3.55 -23.47 -11.95
C LEU A 343 -5.01 -23.88 -12.13
N LEU A 344 -5.59 -23.69 -13.32
CA LEU A 344 -6.95 -24.15 -13.63
C LEU A 344 -7.06 -25.67 -13.60
N GLU A 345 -6.12 -26.37 -14.21
CA GLU A 345 -6.08 -27.83 -14.18
C GLU A 345 -5.90 -28.36 -12.75
N LEU A 346 -5.06 -27.71 -11.93
CA LEU A 346 -4.78 -28.15 -10.57
C LEU A 346 -6.01 -27.97 -9.69
N ARG A 347 -6.66 -26.80 -9.81
CA ARG A 347 -7.91 -26.48 -9.11
C ARG A 347 -8.97 -27.54 -9.35
N ASP A 348 -9.08 -28.07 -10.57
CA ASP A 348 -10.10 -29.05 -10.92
C ASP A 348 -9.80 -30.47 -10.37
N ARG A 349 -8.59 -30.70 -9.83
CA ARG A 349 -8.12 -31.99 -9.27
C ARG A 349 -8.06 -32.04 -7.75
N ILE A 350 -8.10 -30.91 -7.05
CA ILE A 350 -7.90 -30.83 -5.59
C ILE A 350 -9.20 -30.69 -4.79
N ASP A 351 -9.16 -31.08 -3.51
CA ASP A 351 -10.29 -30.96 -2.57
C ASP A 351 -10.63 -29.50 -2.22
N GLN A 352 -11.87 -29.26 -1.79
CA GLN A 352 -12.48 -27.92 -1.64
C GLN A 352 -11.71 -26.90 -0.78
N HIS A 353 -10.81 -27.33 0.12
CA HIS A 353 -10.12 -26.42 1.05
C HIS A 353 -9.07 -25.54 0.34
N ASP A 354 -8.30 -26.11 -0.59
CA ASP A 354 -7.22 -25.41 -1.30
C ASP A 354 -7.71 -24.67 -2.57
N VAL A 355 -8.95 -24.95 -3.00
CA VAL A 355 -9.57 -24.38 -4.22
C VAL A 355 -9.63 -22.86 -4.19
N LYS A 356 -9.86 -22.24 -3.03
CA LYS A 356 -9.97 -20.77 -2.94
C LYS A 356 -8.65 -20.06 -3.27
N GLN A 357 -7.54 -20.59 -2.78
CA GLN A 357 -6.22 -19.98 -3.00
C GLN A 357 -5.79 -20.16 -4.46
N LEU A 358 -5.93 -21.37 -5.00
CA LEU A 358 -5.65 -21.60 -6.43
C LEU A 358 -6.55 -20.77 -7.34
N SER A 359 -7.83 -20.60 -6.98
CA SER A 359 -8.74 -19.73 -7.72
C SER A 359 -8.31 -18.26 -7.69
N ALA A 360 -7.84 -17.77 -6.54
CA ALA A 360 -7.30 -16.41 -6.43
C ALA A 360 -6.02 -16.25 -7.26
N MET A 361 -5.08 -17.21 -7.19
CA MET A 361 -3.87 -17.20 -8.01
C MET A 361 -4.19 -17.22 -9.51
N ALA A 362 -5.10 -18.09 -9.95
CA ALA A 362 -5.53 -18.17 -11.34
C ALA A 362 -6.19 -16.85 -11.80
N ALA A 363 -7.04 -16.25 -10.97
CA ALA A 363 -7.68 -14.97 -11.26
C ALA A 363 -6.66 -13.83 -11.41
N ILE A 364 -5.64 -13.76 -10.56
CA ILE A 364 -4.57 -12.77 -10.64
C ILE A 364 -3.77 -12.92 -11.94
N THR A 365 -3.37 -14.15 -12.27
CA THR A 365 -2.60 -14.41 -13.49
C THR A 365 -3.39 -14.00 -14.73
N ASN A 366 -4.65 -14.45 -14.85
CA ASN A 366 -5.51 -14.09 -15.97
C ASN A 366 -5.73 -12.58 -16.08
N ARG A 367 -5.89 -11.89 -14.95
CA ARG A 367 -6.02 -10.43 -14.92
C ARG A 367 -4.79 -9.77 -15.55
N ILE A 368 -3.59 -10.14 -15.10
CA ILE A 368 -2.35 -9.56 -15.61
C ILE A 368 -2.19 -9.84 -17.11
N CYS A 369 -2.44 -11.07 -17.55
CA CYS A 369 -2.38 -11.41 -18.98
C CYS A 369 -3.36 -10.58 -19.80
N SER A 370 -4.62 -10.48 -19.35
CA SER A 370 -5.64 -9.64 -19.99
C SER A 370 -5.24 -8.17 -20.04
N THR A 371 -4.69 -7.63 -18.95
CA THR A 371 -4.20 -6.24 -18.89
C THR A 371 -3.04 -6.00 -19.86
N ILE A 372 -2.13 -6.96 -20.04
CA ILE A 372 -1.05 -6.85 -21.04
C ILE A 372 -1.65 -6.84 -22.46
N ASP A 373 -2.60 -7.73 -22.77
CA ASP A 373 -3.25 -7.79 -24.07
C ASP A 373 -4.03 -6.49 -24.37
N GLU A 374 -4.82 -6.00 -23.42
CA GLU A 374 -5.63 -4.78 -23.53
C GLU A 374 -4.79 -3.50 -23.60
N SER A 375 -3.55 -3.52 -23.08
CA SER A 375 -2.63 -2.38 -23.17
C SER A 375 -2.19 -2.07 -24.61
N GLY A 376 -2.28 -3.05 -25.52
CA GLY A 376 -1.81 -2.94 -26.88
C GLY A 376 -0.27 -2.94 -27.04
N LEU A 377 0.49 -3.06 -25.95
CA LEU A 377 1.97 -3.03 -25.98
C LEU A 377 2.58 -4.12 -26.88
N LEU A 378 1.96 -5.29 -26.94
CA LEU A 378 2.42 -6.42 -27.76
C LEU A 378 1.92 -6.36 -29.22
N SER A 379 1.33 -5.25 -29.64
CA SER A 379 0.83 -5.08 -31.01
C SER A 379 1.96 -4.90 -32.03
N SER A 380 1.73 -5.37 -33.25
CA SER A 380 2.62 -5.13 -34.39
C SER A 380 2.82 -3.64 -34.66
N GLU A 381 1.80 -2.83 -34.41
CA GLU A 381 1.79 -1.39 -34.64
C GLU A 381 2.79 -0.67 -33.72
N ILE A 382 2.85 -1.04 -32.44
CA ILE A 382 3.84 -0.49 -31.51
C ILE A 382 5.24 -0.97 -31.87
N ALA A 383 5.41 -2.25 -32.22
CA ALA A 383 6.69 -2.80 -32.64
C ALA A 383 7.24 -2.08 -33.88
N GLU A 384 6.43 -1.91 -34.92
CA GLU A 384 6.78 -1.16 -36.14
C GLU A 384 7.07 0.31 -35.82
N TRP A 385 6.28 0.94 -34.94
CA TRP A 385 6.45 2.34 -34.57
C TRP A 385 7.76 2.61 -33.81
N LEU A 386 8.18 1.68 -32.93
CA LEU A 386 9.46 1.74 -32.21
C LEU A 386 10.66 1.51 -33.13
N GLN A 387 10.50 0.75 -34.21
CA GLN A 387 11.56 0.46 -35.18
C GLN A 387 11.80 1.58 -36.20
N LYS A 388 10.89 2.55 -36.34
CA LYS A 388 11.05 3.69 -37.26
C LYS A 388 12.32 4.47 -36.94
N GLU A 389 13.20 4.60 -37.94
CA GLU A 389 14.37 5.47 -37.81
C GLU A 389 13.93 6.94 -37.71
N ARG A 390 14.30 7.60 -36.61
CA ARG A 390 14.04 9.02 -36.37
C ARG A 390 15.36 9.78 -36.33
N VAL A 391 15.45 10.88 -37.05
CA VAL A 391 16.57 11.83 -36.92
C VAL A 391 16.37 12.61 -35.62
N LEU A 392 17.46 12.86 -34.87
CA LEU A 392 17.44 13.60 -33.59
C LEU A 392 16.72 14.97 -33.66
N SER A 393 16.68 15.59 -34.85
CA SER A 393 15.97 16.86 -35.10
C SER A 393 14.44 16.74 -35.18
N ASP A 394 13.90 15.52 -35.37
CA ASP A 394 12.50 15.27 -35.75
C ASP A 394 11.69 14.61 -34.63
N VAL A 395 12.31 14.34 -33.47
CA VAL A 395 11.58 13.83 -32.30
C VAL A 395 10.99 15.01 -31.55
N ASP A 396 9.76 15.35 -31.89
CA ASP A 396 9.00 16.37 -31.17
C ASP A 396 8.61 15.90 -29.76
N GLU A 397 8.07 16.83 -28.98
CA GLU A 397 7.63 16.55 -27.63
C GLU A 397 6.47 15.53 -27.55
N GLN A 398 5.69 15.36 -28.62
CA GLN A 398 4.59 14.41 -28.62
C GLN A 398 5.13 12.98 -28.62
N VAL A 399 6.08 12.69 -29.51
CA VAL A 399 6.72 11.38 -29.60
C VAL A 399 7.42 11.00 -28.29
N MET A 400 8.09 11.96 -27.65
CA MET A 400 8.70 11.72 -26.34
C MET A 400 7.66 11.40 -25.26
N GLY A 401 6.51 12.06 -25.29
CA GLY A 401 5.40 11.75 -24.38
C GLY A 401 4.90 10.32 -24.54
N GLU A 402 4.71 9.86 -25.78
CA GLU A 402 4.28 8.48 -26.09
C GLU A 402 5.32 7.45 -25.60
N PHE A 403 6.61 7.72 -25.81
CA PHE A 403 7.70 6.89 -25.28
C PHE A 403 7.68 6.82 -23.73
N ASN A 404 7.50 7.95 -23.04
CA ASN A 404 7.44 7.94 -21.58
C ASN A 404 6.21 7.20 -21.05
N GLU A 405 5.08 7.29 -21.75
CA GLU A 405 3.86 6.55 -21.40
C GLU A 405 4.08 5.04 -21.54
N ILE A 406 4.65 4.57 -22.65
CA ILE A 406 5.03 3.16 -22.85
C ILE A 406 5.97 2.69 -21.73
N GLU A 407 6.98 3.48 -21.37
CA GLU A 407 7.90 3.16 -20.28
C GLU A 407 7.16 2.96 -18.94
N LEU A 408 6.20 3.83 -18.62
CA LEU A 408 5.40 3.72 -17.40
C LEU A 408 4.52 2.46 -17.40
N LEU A 409 3.90 2.13 -18.53
CA LEU A 409 3.09 0.93 -18.67
C LEU A 409 3.94 -0.34 -18.48
N ILE A 410 5.12 -0.40 -19.11
CA ILE A 410 6.06 -1.52 -18.95
C ILE A 410 6.50 -1.66 -17.49
N LYS A 411 6.84 -0.55 -16.82
CA LYS A 411 7.26 -0.55 -15.41
C LYS A 411 6.15 -1.09 -14.50
N GLU A 412 4.91 -0.68 -14.72
CA GLU A 412 3.76 -1.16 -13.95
C GLU A 412 3.52 -2.66 -14.18
N LEU A 413 3.43 -3.10 -15.43
CA LEU A 413 3.20 -4.51 -15.76
C LEU A 413 4.32 -5.40 -15.22
N THR A 414 5.58 -4.98 -15.37
CA THR A 414 6.74 -5.67 -14.79
C THR A 414 6.62 -5.78 -13.27
N TRP A 415 6.18 -4.71 -12.60
CA TRP A 415 5.96 -4.72 -11.15
C TRP A 415 4.85 -5.70 -10.76
N GLN A 416 3.71 -5.70 -11.48
CA GLN A 416 2.60 -6.63 -11.23
C GLN A 416 3.04 -8.09 -11.37
N ILE A 417 3.75 -8.44 -12.44
CA ILE A 417 4.26 -9.81 -12.66
C ILE A 417 5.19 -10.22 -11.51
N ARG A 418 6.16 -9.37 -11.16
CA ARG A 418 7.09 -9.64 -10.05
C ARG A 418 6.37 -9.78 -8.72
N ASN A 419 5.32 -9.00 -8.48
CA ASN A 419 4.51 -9.09 -7.27
C ASN A 419 3.75 -10.42 -7.20
N THR A 420 3.14 -10.86 -8.30
CA THR A 420 2.47 -12.16 -8.42
C THR A 420 3.42 -13.32 -8.18
N VAL A 421 4.62 -13.28 -8.77
CA VAL A 421 5.68 -14.28 -8.52
C VAL A 421 6.04 -14.35 -7.03
N ARG A 422 6.19 -13.21 -6.35
CA ARG A 422 6.46 -13.18 -4.90
C ARG A 422 5.30 -13.76 -4.10
N MET A 423 4.06 -13.46 -4.48
CA MET A 423 2.89 -14.05 -3.84
C MET A 423 2.91 -15.57 -3.97
N PHE A 424 3.20 -16.11 -5.16
CA PHE A 424 3.26 -17.55 -5.39
C PHE A 424 4.35 -18.25 -4.55
N HIS A 425 5.52 -17.65 -4.41
CA HIS A 425 6.55 -18.15 -3.49
C HIS A 425 6.07 -18.20 -2.03
N SER A 426 5.23 -17.25 -1.61
CA SER A 426 4.63 -17.28 -0.28
C SER A 426 3.54 -18.34 -0.10
N TYR A 427 3.06 -18.98 -1.18
CA TYR A 427 2.12 -20.10 -1.11
C TYR A 427 2.83 -21.45 -1.14
N ASN A 428 3.98 -21.57 -1.80
CA ASN A 428 4.68 -22.86 -1.92
C ASN A 428 5.27 -23.39 -0.59
N ASP A 429 5.38 -22.56 0.46
CA ASP A 429 5.79 -23.00 1.79
C ASP A 429 4.64 -23.65 2.61
N SER A 430 3.39 -23.62 2.13
CA SER A 430 2.31 -24.37 2.77
C SER A 430 2.26 -25.77 2.16
N ASP A 431 2.61 -26.76 2.97
CA ASP A 431 2.80 -28.19 2.68
C ASP A 431 1.52 -28.95 2.22
N THR A 432 0.60 -28.28 1.50
CA THR A 432 -0.80 -28.70 1.37
C THR A 432 -1.18 -29.37 0.05
N THR A 433 -0.32 -29.40 -0.98
CA THR A 433 -0.75 -29.90 -2.30
C THR A 433 -0.33 -31.34 -2.56
N GLN A 434 -1.29 -32.22 -2.88
CA GLN A 434 -1.05 -33.65 -3.17
C GLN A 434 -0.48 -33.92 -4.59
N ASP A 435 -0.63 -33.00 -5.55
CA ASP A 435 -0.11 -33.14 -6.93
C ASP A 435 1.26 -32.46 -7.08
N THR A 436 2.31 -33.14 -6.57
CA THR A 436 3.68 -32.63 -6.50
C THR A 436 4.25 -32.26 -7.88
N MET A 437 3.88 -32.99 -8.94
CA MET A 437 4.41 -32.77 -10.28
C MET A 437 3.92 -31.45 -10.89
N MET A 438 2.63 -31.14 -10.74
CA MET A 438 2.09 -29.89 -11.29
C MET A 438 2.57 -28.68 -10.49
N MET A 439 2.75 -28.84 -9.18
CA MET A 439 3.39 -27.82 -8.35
C MET A 439 4.84 -27.57 -8.75
N GLU A 440 5.62 -28.62 -9.06
CA GLU A 440 6.98 -28.47 -9.62
C GLU A 440 6.98 -27.71 -10.95
N GLN A 441 5.98 -27.94 -11.82
CA GLN A 441 5.83 -27.19 -13.07
C GLN A 441 5.52 -25.71 -12.84
N ILE A 442 4.62 -25.40 -11.90
CA ILE A 442 4.31 -24.02 -11.51
C ILE A 442 5.57 -23.35 -10.95
N VAL A 443 6.29 -24.00 -10.04
CA VAL A 443 7.55 -23.49 -9.46
C VAL A 443 8.62 -23.25 -10.54
N THR A 444 8.77 -24.18 -11.47
CA THR A 444 9.71 -24.04 -12.60
C THR A 444 9.35 -22.86 -13.50
N SER A 445 8.06 -22.69 -13.80
CA SER A 445 7.56 -21.57 -14.60
C SER A 445 7.75 -20.23 -13.89
N ILE A 446 7.57 -20.20 -12.57
CA ILE A 446 7.88 -19.03 -11.75
C ILE A 446 9.36 -18.67 -11.80
N GLN A 447 10.26 -19.66 -11.74
CA GLN A 447 11.70 -19.44 -11.87
C GLN A 447 12.05 -18.90 -13.25
N SER A 448 11.46 -19.44 -14.32
CA SER A 448 11.63 -18.95 -15.69
C SER A 448 11.30 -17.45 -15.82
N ILE A 449 10.21 -16.99 -15.18
CA ILE A 449 9.85 -15.56 -15.17
C ILE A 449 10.95 -14.71 -14.50
N GLN A 450 11.59 -15.20 -13.43
CA GLN A 450 12.70 -14.49 -12.79
C GLN A 450 13.89 -14.37 -13.75
N ASP A 451 14.27 -15.48 -14.40
CA ASP A 451 15.37 -15.53 -15.36
C ASP A 451 15.11 -14.62 -16.57
N ILE A 452 13.86 -14.54 -17.05
CA ILE A 452 13.42 -13.63 -18.11
C ILE A 452 13.69 -12.17 -17.71
N PHE A 453 13.36 -11.78 -16.48
CA PHE A 453 13.56 -10.41 -16.01
C PHE A 453 15.00 -10.07 -15.63
N ASP A 454 15.82 -11.04 -15.25
CA ASP A 454 17.24 -10.82 -14.97
C ASP A 454 18.04 -10.45 -16.23
N ARG A 455 17.48 -10.68 -17.42
CA ARG A 455 18.02 -10.17 -18.71
C ARG A 455 17.89 -8.65 -18.89
N LEU A 456 17.09 -7.96 -18.06
CA LEU A 456 16.94 -6.50 -18.09
C LEU A 456 17.98 -5.76 -17.24
N SER A 457 18.66 -6.46 -16.34
CA SER A 457 19.79 -5.95 -15.55
C SER A 457 21.10 -6.02 -16.32
#